data_AF-A0A444K1E8-F1
#
_entry.id   AF-A0A444K1E8-F1
#
_cell.length_a   1.000
_cell.length_b   1.000
_cell.length_c   1.000
_cell.angle_alpha   90.00
_cell.angle_beta   90.00
_cell.angle_gamma   90.00
#
_symmetry.space_group_name_H-M   'P 1'
#
loop_
_entity.id
_entity.type
_entity.pdbx_description
1 polymer ?
#
loop_
_entity_poly.entity_id
_entity_poly.type
_entity_poly.pdbx_seq_one_letter_code
_entity_poly.pdbx_strand_id
1 'polypeptide(L)' 'MIEKKPPLTIRLCQPRGFCAGVDRAIQIVVLALKKYGAPVYVRHE' A
#
# COMPACT_ATOMS: atom_id res chain seq x y z
N MET A 1 -10.35 -8.41 35.67
CA MET A 1 -10.77 -9.66 34.99
C MET A 1 -10.65 -9.41 33.49
N ILE A 2 -9.78 -10.13 32.78
CA ILE A 2 -9.69 -10.04 31.31
C ILE A 2 -10.56 -11.15 30.76
N GLU A 3 -11.73 -10.78 30.25
CA GLU A 3 -12.65 -11.69 29.58
C GLU A 3 -11.98 -12.26 28.32
N LYS A 4 -11.86 -13.60 28.26
CA LYS A 4 -11.29 -14.30 27.10
C LYS A 4 -12.32 -14.31 25.97
N LYS A 5 -12.03 -13.59 24.87
CA LYS A 5 -12.89 -13.58 23.68
C LYS A 5 -12.97 -14.98 23.04
N PRO A 6 -14.12 -15.35 22.44
CA PRO A 6 -14.27 -16.62 21.75
C PRO A 6 -13.34 -16.71 20.53
N PRO A 7 -12.96 -17.94 20.10
CA PRO A 7 -12.08 -18.13 18.94
C PRO A 7 -12.78 -17.68 17.65
N LEU A 8 -12.11 -16.83 16.88
CA LEU A 8 -12.56 -16.35 15.57
C LEU A 8 -11.66 -16.89 14.47
N THR A 9 -12.24 -17.53 13.46
CA THR A 9 -11.49 -17.98 12.28
C THR A 9 -11.48 -16.88 11.22
N ILE A 10 -10.30 -16.34 10.91
CA ILE A 10 -10.11 -15.35 9.85
C ILE A 10 -9.55 -16.04 8.62
N ARG A 11 -10.21 -15.86 7.47
CA ARG A 11 -9.76 -16.39 6.17
C ARG A 11 -9.20 -15.24 5.34
N LEU A 12 -7.99 -15.39 4.83
CA LEU A 12 -7.33 -14.38 3.99
C LEU A 12 -7.15 -14.92 2.57
N CYS A 13 -7.67 -14.20 1.59
CA CYS A 13 -7.55 -14.57 0.18
C CYS A 13 -6.12 -14.35 -0.36
N GLN A 14 -5.76 -15.09 -1.41
CA GLN A 14 -4.52 -14.93 -2.16
C GLN A 14 -4.75 -15.13 -3.67
N PRO A 15 -4.04 -14.38 -4.54
CA PRO A 15 -3.11 -13.29 -4.21
C PRO A 15 -3.85 -12.06 -3.67
N ARG A 16 -3.21 -11.30 -2.77
CA ARG A 16 -3.75 -10.07 -2.20
C ARG A 16 -2.63 -9.03 -2.12
N GLY A 17 -2.98 -7.75 -2.23
CA GLY A 17 -2.02 -6.65 -2.23
C GLY A 17 -1.94 -5.96 -3.59
N PHE A 18 -0.80 -5.33 -3.86
CA PHE A 18 -0.63 -4.51 -5.04
C PHE A 18 -0.33 -5.33 -6.29
N CYS A 19 -0.94 -4.91 -7.41
CA CYS A 19 -0.54 -5.40 -8.71
C CYS A 19 0.73 -4.68 -9.19
N ALA A 20 1.36 -5.22 -10.23
CA ALA A 20 2.56 -4.63 -10.83
C ALA A 20 2.37 -3.16 -11.26
N GLY A 21 1.16 -2.79 -11.69
CA GLY A 21 0.85 -1.41 -12.09
C GLY A 21 0.89 -0.43 -10.92
N VAL A 22 0.30 -0.81 -9.78
CA VAL A 22 0.26 0.02 -8.57
C VAL A 22 1.66 0.18 -7.99
N ASP A 23 2.42 -0.91 -7.88
CA ASP A 23 3.81 -0.83 -7.40
C ASP A 23 4.68 0.09 -8.27
N ARG A 24 4.57 -0.04 -9.60
CA ARG A 24 5.29 0.82 -10.53
C ARG A 24 4.87 2.29 -10.41
N ALA A 25 3.58 2.59 -10.28
CA ALA A 25 3.10 3.96 -10.13
C ALA A 25 3.69 4.64 -8.88
N ILE A 26 3.69 3.92 -7.76
CA ILE A 26 4.30 4.39 -6.50
C ILE A 26 5.81 4.64 -6.69
N GLN A 27 6.54 3.71 -7.31
CA GLN A 27 7.98 3.85 -7.53
C GLN A 27 8.33 5.06 -8.40
N ILE A 28 7.52 5.38 -9.42
CA ILE A 28 7.74 6.56 -10.27
C ILE A 28 7.72 7.85 -9.44
N VAL A 29 6.75 8.00 -8.54
CA VAL A 29 6.64 9.20 -7.69
C VAL A 29 7.81 9.27 -6.70
N VAL A 30 8.18 8.14 -6.08
CA VAL A 30 9.34 8.07 -5.17
C VAL A 30 10.63 8.46 -5.88
N LEU A 31 10.86 7.93 -7.09
CA LEU A 31 12.05 8.24 -7.87
C LEU A 31 12.06 9.70 -8.34
N ALA A 32 10.91 10.25 -8.73
CA ALA A 32 10.79 11.65 -9.09
C ALA A 32 11.14 12.58 -7.91
N LEU A 33 10.62 12.29 -6.71
CA LEU A 33 10.95 13.06 -5.50
C LEU A 33 12.44 12.98 -5.16
N LYS A 34 13.06 11.80 -5.27
CA LYS A 34 14.50 11.63 -5.04
C LYS A 34 15.36 12.40 -6.05
N LYS A 35 14.94 12.42 -7.32
CA LYS A 35 15.72 13.02 -8.41
C LYS A 35 15.54 14.53 -8.51
N TYR A 36 14.34 15.04 -8.27
CA TYR A 36 13.97 16.43 -8.56
C TYR A 36 13.66 17.25 -7.31
N GLY A 37 13.54 16.62 -6.14
CA GLY A 37 13.11 17.30 -4.91
C GLY A 37 11.61 17.64 -4.93
N ALA A 38 11.13 18.23 -3.85
CA ALA A 38 9.74 18.67 -3.75
C ALA A 38 9.56 20.11 -4.30
N PRO A 39 8.40 20.45 -4.91
CA PRO A 39 7.21 19.61 -5.09
C PRO A 39 7.22 18.77 -6.39
N VAL A 40 6.69 17.54 -6.30
CA VAL A 40 6.32 16.72 -7.47
C VAL A 40 4.79 16.66 -7.54
N TYR A 41 4.21 17.15 -8.63
CA TYR A 41 2.76 17.14 -8.84
C TYR A 41 2.32 15.87 -9.56
N VAL A 42 1.25 15.24 -9.07
CA VAL A 42 0.62 14.06 -9.67
C VAL A 42 -0.78 14.45 -10.12
N ARG A 43 -1.12 14.13 -11.38
CA ARG A 43 -2.46 14.39 -11.91
C ARG A 43 -3.35 13.20 -11.57
N HIS A 44 -4.39 13.47 -10.79
CA HIS A 44 -5.30 12.44 -10.24
C HIS A 44 -4.59 11.51 -9.25
N GLU A 45 -5.37 10.63 -8.62
CA GLU A 45 -4.85 9.53 -7.80
C GLU A 45 -4.41 8.34 -8.65
#